data_AF-A0A558GXI9-F1
#
_entry.id   AF-A0A558GXI9-F1
#
_cell.length_a   1.000
_cell.length_b   1.000
_cell.length_c   1.000
_cell.angle_alpha   90.00
_cell.angle_beta   90.00
_cell.angle_gamma   90.00
#
_symmetry.space_group_name_H-M   'P 1'
#
loop_
_entity.id
_entity.type
_entity.pdbx_description
1 polymer ?
#
loop_
_entity_poly.entity_id
_entity_poly.type
_entity_poly.pdbx_seq_one_letter_code
_entity_poly.pdbx_strand_id
1 'polypeptide(L)'
;MTSTIKIQQAEIAGVLPYPYFIDVPTGNVGRQDFWRGHPAKLIGFASSDEFDVALTLPDFIDSPGRAHGLRPIFENSNGAWFTHPQAVESTTVQGAAA
;
A
#
# COMPACT_ATOMS: atom_id res chain seq x y z
N MET A 1 3.81 19.66 -1.95
CA MET A 1 3.80 19.07 -0.60
C MET A 1 3.89 17.57 -0.77
N THR A 2 4.86 16.91 -0.14
CA THR A 2 4.99 15.45 -0.17
C THR A 2 4.21 14.89 1.02
N SER A 3 3.10 14.22 0.74
CA SER A 3 2.35 13.46 1.74
C SER A 3 2.75 11.99 1.63
N THR A 4 2.83 11.30 2.77
CA THR A 4 3.12 9.87 2.85
C THR A 4 1.98 9.16 3.54
N ILE A 5 1.50 8.05 2.97
CA ILE A 5 0.52 7.18 3.62
C ILE A 5 1.24 5.94 4.13
N LYS A 6 1.14 5.70 5.43
CA LYS A 6 1.52 4.43 6.04
C LYS A 6 0.35 3.45 5.90
N ILE A 7 0.60 2.26 5.36
CA ILE A 7 -0.31 1.14 5.28
C ILE A 7 0.21 0.03 6.18
N GLN A 8 -0.57 -0.36 7.18
CA GLN A 8 -0.27 -1.49 8.05
C GLN A 8 -1.16 -2.66 7.66
N GLN A 9 -0.54 -3.80 7.38
CA GLN A 9 -1.26 -5.06 7.17
C GLN A 9 -1.54 -5.76 8.50
N ALA A 10 -2.55 -6.63 8.47
CA ALA A 10 -2.91 -7.50 9.59
C ALA A 10 -1.74 -8.38 10.07
N GLU A 11 -1.74 -8.68 11.36
CA GLU A 11 -0.76 -9.56 11.99
C GLU A 11 -0.73 -10.96 11.35
N ILE A 12 0.46 -11.53 11.22
CA ILE A 12 0.67 -12.90 10.73
C ILE A 12 1.37 -13.69 11.83
N ALA A 13 0.69 -14.69 12.38
CA ALA A 13 1.26 -15.64 13.35
C ALA A 13 2.00 -14.96 14.53
N GLY A 14 1.43 -13.89 15.11
CA GLY A 14 2.06 -13.16 16.22
C GLY A 14 3.06 -12.07 15.78
N VAL A 15 3.26 -11.87 14.47
CA VAL A 15 4.22 -10.90 13.93
C VAL A 15 3.50 -9.84 13.12
N LEU A 16 3.68 -8.58 13.50
CA LEU A 16 3.19 -7.44 12.74
C LEU A 16 4.08 -7.23 11.50
N PRO A 17 3.53 -7.30 10.27
CA PRO A 17 4.31 -7.06 9.07
C PRO A 17 4.89 -5.64 9.05
N TYR A 18 6.04 -5.49 8.42
CA TYR A 18 6.60 -4.16 8.23
C TYR A 18 5.65 -3.32 7.37
N PRO A 19 5.29 -2.09 7.80
CA PRO A 19 4.32 -1.27 7.09
C PRO A 19 4.88 -0.75 5.76
N TYR A 20 3.98 -0.55 4.79
CA TYR A 20 4.32 0.18 3.57
C TYR A 20 4.18 1.68 3.82
N PHE A 21 5.16 2.44 3.35
CA PHE A 21 5.08 3.90 3.32
C PHE A 21 4.92 4.30 1.86
N ILE A 22 3.83 4.94 1.49
CA ILE A 22 3.51 5.26 0.10
C ILE A 22 3.67 6.76 -0.10
N ASP A 23 4.52 7.15 -1.04
CA ASP A 23 4.59 8.52 -1.53
C ASP A 23 3.32 8.83 -2.33
N VAL A 24 2.52 9.79 -1.85
CA VAL A 24 1.20 10.08 -2.40
C VAL A 24 1.25 10.52 -3.88
N PRO A 25 2.13 11.45 -4.29
CA PRO A 25 2.19 11.87 -5.69
C PRO A 25 2.50 10.75 -6.69
N THR A 26 3.29 9.76 -6.29
CA THR A 26 3.83 8.75 -7.23
C THR A 26 3.27 7.34 -7.03
N GLY A 27 2.71 7.05 -5.85
CA GLY A 27 2.38 5.69 -5.42
C GLY A 27 3.61 4.85 -5.06
N ASN A 28 4.82 5.42 -5.12
CA ASN A 28 6.04 4.67 -4.87
C ASN A 28 6.12 4.25 -3.40
N VAL A 29 6.57 3.02 -3.19
CA VAL A 29 6.83 2.51 -1.85
C VAL A 29 8.16 3.12 -1.37
N GLY A 30 8.14 3.80 -0.24
CA GLY A 30 9.33 4.28 0.46
C GLY A 30 10.11 3.14 1.10
N ARG A 31 11.32 3.44 1.58
CA ARG A 31 12.22 2.45 2.20
C ARG A 31 12.48 1.23 1.30
N GLN A 32 12.74 1.48 0.02
CA GLN A 32 13.09 0.44 -0.97
C GLN A 32 14.26 -0.45 -0.53
N ASP A 33 15.15 0.06 0.33
CA ASP A 33 16.23 -0.69 0.98
C ASP A 33 15.72 -1.89 1.78
N PHE A 34 14.66 -1.69 2.57
CA PHE A 34 14.05 -2.74 3.39
C PHE A 34 13.41 -3.82 2.52
N TRP A 35 12.81 -3.37 1.42
CA TRP A 35 12.08 -4.17 0.45
C TRP A 35 12.98 -4.77 -0.64
N ARG A 36 14.27 -4.43 -0.68
CA ARG A 36 15.23 -4.84 -1.72
C ARG A 36 14.72 -4.59 -3.15
N GLY A 37 13.96 -3.52 -3.36
CA GLY A 37 13.33 -3.21 -4.65
C GLY A 37 11.94 -3.85 -4.87
N HIS A 38 11.42 -4.62 -3.91
CA HIS A 38 10.12 -5.31 -3.98
C HIS A 38 9.29 -5.13 -2.69
N PRO A 39 8.12 -4.45 -2.70
CA PRO A 39 7.42 -3.76 -3.79
C PRO A 39 7.96 -2.39 -4.16
N ALA A 40 7.80 -1.99 -5.43
CA ALA A 40 8.26 -0.69 -5.94
C ALA A 40 7.16 0.37 -5.89
N LYS A 41 5.94 0.03 -6.32
CA LYS A 41 4.83 0.98 -6.46
C LYS A 41 3.48 0.36 -6.13
N LEU A 42 2.66 1.05 -5.35
CA LEU A 42 1.27 0.70 -5.10
C LEU A 42 0.40 1.14 -6.28
N ILE A 43 -0.41 0.23 -6.82
CA ILE A 43 -1.30 0.52 -7.95
C ILE A 43 -2.79 0.57 -7.54
N GLY A 44 -3.14 -0.10 -6.44
CA GLY A 44 -4.51 -0.12 -5.93
C GLY A 44 -4.69 -1.22 -4.89
N PHE A 45 -5.93 -1.62 -4.66
CA PHE A 45 -6.30 -2.65 -3.70
C PHE A 45 -7.34 -3.59 -4.27
N ALA A 46 -7.22 -4.88 -3.93
CA ALA A 46 -8.16 -5.93 -4.30
C ALA A 46 -9.08 -6.27 -3.13
N SER A 47 -10.35 -6.60 -3.44
CA SER A 47 -11.31 -7.12 -2.46
C SER A 47 -11.13 -8.61 -2.15
N SER A 48 -10.43 -9.34 -3.01
CA SER A 48 -10.19 -10.79 -2.88
C SER A 48 -8.78 -11.16 -3.36
N ASP A 49 -8.50 -12.45 -3.44
CA ASP A 49 -7.23 -13.03 -3.91
C ASP A 49 -7.00 -12.83 -5.42
N GLU A 50 -8.01 -12.33 -6.14
CA GLU A 50 -7.93 -12.00 -7.55
C GLU A 50 -7.52 -10.52 -7.70
N PHE A 51 -6.72 -10.20 -8.72
CA PHE A 51 -6.27 -8.82 -9.04
C PHE A 51 -7.39 -7.88 -9.52
N ASP A 52 -8.62 -8.10 -9.05
CA ASP A 52 -9.75 -7.22 -9.30
C ASP A 52 -9.59 -5.95 -8.47
N VAL A 53 -9.29 -4.84 -9.15
CA VAL A 53 -8.97 -3.56 -8.49
C VAL A 53 -10.26 -2.93 -7.96
N ALA A 54 -10.55 -3.18 -6.69
CA ALA A 54 -11.70 -2.63 -5.96
C ALA A 54 -11.50 -1.16 -5.55
N LEU A 55 -10.25 -0.73 -5.37
CA LEU A 55 -9.89 0.65 -5.02
C LEU A 55 -8.63 1.06 -5.78
N THR A 56 -8.73 2.09 -6.62
CA THR A 56 -7.57 2.60 -7.36
C THR A 56 -6.68 3.46 -6.47
N LEU A 57 -5.42 3.69 -6.86
CA LEU A 57 -4.52 4.59 -6.14
C LEU A 57 -5.09 6.02 -5.97
N PRO A 58 -5.64 6.69 -7.01
CA PRO A 58 -6.28 8.00 -6.85
C PRO A 58 -7.41 8.00 -5.81
N ASP A 59 -8.33 7.03 -5.89
CA ASP A 59 -9.45 6.93 -4.94
C ASP A 59 -8.96 6.69 -3.50
N PHE A 60 -7.89 5.91 -3.35
CA PHE A 60 -7.26 5.67 -2.07
C PHE A 60 -6.61 6.93 -1.50
N ILE A 61 -5.94 7.73 -2.31
CA ILE A 61 -5.31 8.99 -1.88
C ILE A 61 -6.37 9.95 -1.31
N ASP A 62 -7.52 10.04 -1.98
CA ASP A 62 -8.63 10.89 -1.54
C ASP A 62 -9.34 10.35 -0.30
N SER A 63 -9.36 9.03 -0.10
CA SER A 63 -10.05 8.39 1.02
C SER A 63 -9.32 7.13 1.53
N PRO A 64 -8.21 7.29 2.27
CA PRO A 64 -7.33 6.16 2.64
C PRO A 64 -8.01 5.07 3.47
N GLY A 65 -9.02 5.44 4.29
CA GLY A 65 -9.77 4.48 5.09
C GLY A 65 -10.55 3.44 4.29
N ARG A 66 -10.82 3.69 2.99
CA ARG A 66 -11.48 2.72 2.10
C ARG A 66 -10.62 1.49 1.81
N ALA A 67 -9.32 1.54 2.08
CA ALA A 67 -8.42 0.41 1.90
C ALA A 67 -8.55 -0.66 2.99
N HIS A 68 -9.19 -0.37 4.13
CA HIS A 68 -9.26 -1.31 5.25
C HIS A 68 -10.03 -2.57 4.86
N GLY A 69 -9.47 -3.74 5.17
CA GLY A 69 -9.99 -5.04 4.75
C GLY A 69 -9.64 -5.43 3.30
N LEU A 70 -9.11 -4.53 2.48
CA LEU A 70 -8.64 -4.82 1.13
C LEU A 70 -7.16 -5.25 1.14
N ARG A 71 -6.69 -5.85 0.05
CA ARG A 71 -5.31 -6.30 -0.11
C ARG A 71 -4.56 -5.36 -1.05
N PRO A 72 -3.38 -4.84 -0.68
CA PRO A 72 -2.63 -3.96 -1.56
C PRO A 72 -2.13 -4.73 -2.79
N ILE A 73 -2.19 -4.07 -3.94
CA ILE A 73 -1.63 -4.56 -5.20
C ILE A 73 -0.45 -3.69 -5.55
N PHE A 74 0.68 -4.32 -5.83
CA PHE A 74 1.92 -3.66 -6.15
C PHE A 74 2.41 -4.04 -7.53
N GLU A 75 3.14 -3.10 -8.13
CA GLU A 75 4.01 -3.31 -9.28
C GLU A 75 5.46 -3.38 -8.77
N ASN A 76 6.23 -4.35 -9.26
CA ASN A 76 7.68 -4.42 -9.02
C ASN A 76 8.49 -3.67 -10.08
N SER A 77 9.82 -3.62 -9.91
CA SER A 77 10.73 -2.97 -10.86
C SER A 77 10.68 -3.51 -12.29
N ASN A 78 10.14 -4.72 -12.50
CA ASN A 78 10.02 -5.36 -13.81
C ASN A 78 8.62 -5.18 -14.42
N GLY A 79 7.74 -4.38 -13.79
CA GLY A 79 6.37 -4.15 -14.24
C GLY A 79 5.40 -5.29 -13.91
N ALA A 80 5.83 -6.32 -13.18
CA ALA A 80 4.94 -7.42 -12.80
C ALA A 80 4.12 -7.05 -11.58
N TRP A 81 2.82 -7.40 -11.63
CA TRP A 81 1.87 -7.13 -10.57
C TRP A 81 1.83 -8.29 -9.58
N PHE A 82 1.71 -7.96 -8.30
CA PHE A 82 1.57 -8.94 -7.23
C PHE A 82 0.78 -8.36 -6.07
N THR A 83 0.13 -9.23 -5.31
CA THR A 83 -0.60 -8.86 -4.10
C THR A 83 -0.10 -9.70 -2.93
N HIS A 84 -0.20 -9.15 -1.74
CA HIS A 84 0.07 -9.89 -0.50
C HIS A 84 -1.25 -10.39 0.10
N PRO A 85 -1.27 -11.60 0.69
CA PRO A 85 -2.51 -12.19 1.18
C PRO A 85 -3.12 -11.44 2.39
N GLN A 86 -2.35 -10.60 3.06
CA GLN A 86 -2.80 -9.87 4.24
C GLN A 86 -3.52 -8.60 3.85
N ALA A 87 -4.74 -8.48 4.37
CA ALA A 87 -5.53 -7.27 4.28
C ALA A 87 -4.90 -6.12 5.06
N VAL A 88 -5.21 -4.89 4.63
CA VAL A 88 -4.88 -3.67 5.34
C VAL A 88 -5.72 -3.60 6.61
N GLU A 89 -5.05 -3.42 7.73
CA GLU A 89 -5.68 -3.24 9.04
C GLU A 89 -5.81 -1.76 9.40
N SER A 90 -4.80 -0.94 9.08
CA SER A 90 -4.87 0.49 9.34
C SER A 90 -4.07 1.31 8.35
N THR A 91 -4.46 2.58 8.23
CA THR A 91 -3.81 3.58 7.37
C THR A 91 -3.56 4.85 8.17
N THR A 92 -2.36 5.41 8.08
CA THR A 92 -2.03 6.71 8.68
C THR A 92 -1.55 7.65 7.59
N VAL A 93 -2.19 8.81 7.47
CA VAL A 93 -1.76 9.86 6.54
C VAL A 93 -0.83 10.81 7.29
N GLN A 94 0.38 10.98 6.76
CA GLN A 94 1.33 11.96 7.24
C GLN A 94 1.53 13.01 6.14
N GLY A 95 1.24 14.27 6.47
CA GLY A 95 1.54 15.42 5.63
C GLY A 95 2.00 16.57 6.51
N ALA A 96 2.95 17.36 6.03
CA ALA A 96 3.24 18.64 6.65
C ALA A 96 1.99 19.52 6.49
N ALA A 97 1.30 19.81 7.60
CA ALA A 97 0.35 20.92 7.62
C ALA A 97 1.10 22.19 7.22
N ALA A 98 0.54 22.94 6.28
CA ALA A 98 1.03 24.25 5.86
C ALA A 98 1.00 25.25 7.03
#